data_AF-A0A2H9MCI8-F1
#
_entry.id   AF-A0A2H9MCI8-F1
#
_cell.length_a   1.000
_cell.length_b   1.000
_cell.length_c   1.000
_cell.angle_alpha   90.00
_cell.angle_beta   90.00
_cell.angle_gamma   90.00
#
_symmetry.space_group_name_H-M   'P 1'
#
loop_
_entity.id
_entity.type
_entity.pdbx_description
1 polymer ?
#
loop_
_entity_poly.entity_id
_entity_poly.type
_entity_poly.pdbx_seq_one_letter_code
_entity_poly.pdbx_strand_id
1 'polypeptide(L)'
;MPLDRIKEVLATYLKELEEKGVLKGNETVITGIKQAQDDKGPRYFIKGYGGKEFLRMNANNYLGMSLRKEVIEAEEKAAKEFGAGPGAVRFISGTYTPHIALEKKLAEFHDKEAAMIFSSAYSTVVGILATMVTQDTTVISDELNHNCIINGIKLSRPKDKKV
;
A
#
# COMPACT_ATOMS: atom_id res chain seq x y z
N MET A 1 -12.53 -19.63 29.81
CA MET A 1 -12.00 -20.29 28.59
C MET A 1 -10.78 -19.54 28.06
N PRO A 2 -9.92 -20.13 27.22
CA PRO A 2 -8.77 -19.43 26.62
C PRO A 2 -9.12 -18.11 25.92
N LEU A 3 -10.30 -18.04 25.31
CA LEU A 3 -10.84 -16.82 24.68
C LEU A 3 -11.02 -15.65 25.65
N ASP A 4 -11.38 -15.91 26.91
CA ASP A 4 -11.64 -14.85 27.89
C ASP A 4 -10.34 -14.15 28.29
N ARG A 5 -9.24 -14.92 28.44
CA ARG A 5 -7.91 -14.38 28.72
C ARG A 5 -7.39 -13.53 27.57
N ILE A 6 -7.62 -13.96 26.32
CA ILE A 6 -7.22 -13.18 25.13
C ILE A 6 -8.00 -11.87 25.07
N LYS A 7 -9.32 -11.92 25.32
CA LYS A 7 -10.15 -10.70 25.36
C LYS A 7 -9.66 -9.71 26.39
N GLU A 8 -9.30 -10.17 27.58
CA GLU A 8 -8.77 -9.32 28.66
C GLU A 8 -7.45 -8.63 28.27
N VAL A 9 -6.52 -9.38 27.67
CA VAL A 9 -5.24 -8.83 27.18
C VAL A 9 -5.48 -7.81 26.06
N LEU A 10 -6.33 -8.12 25.09
CA LEU A 10 -6.65 -7.21 23.98
C LEU A 10 -7.37 -5.94 24.48
N ALA A 11 -8.30 -6.07 25.42
CA ALA A 11 -9.00 -4.93 26.01
C ALA A 11 -8.04 -4.01 26.77
N THR A 12 -7.13 -4.60 27.55
CA THR A 12 -6.07 -3.84 28.25
C THR A 12 -5.20 -3.07 27.25
N TYR A 13 -4.75 -3.74 26.20
CA TYR A 13 -3.94 -3.11 25.16
C TYR A 13 -4.67 -1.98 24.42
N LEU A 14 -5.96 -2.14 24.10
CA LEU A 14 -6.75 -1.08 23.49
C LEU A 14 -6.89 0.14 24.41
N LYS A 15 -7.10 -0.08 25.72
CA LYS A 15 -7.15 0.99 26.72
C LYS A 15 -5.82 1.74 26.80
N GLU A 16 -4.70 1.03 26.77
CA GLU A 16 -3.38 1.68 26.73
C GLU A 16 -3.18 2.55 25.48
N LEU A 17 -3.63 2.09 24.30
CA LEU A 17 -3.56 2.89 23.08
C LEU A 17 -4.45 4.13 23.15
N GLU A 18 -5.62 4.01 23.79
CA GLU A 18 -6.55 5.11 24.03
C GLU A 18 -5.95 6.14 24.99
N GLU A 19 -5.41 5.70 26.12
CA GLU A 19 -4.73 6.55 27.12
C GLU A 19 -3.53 7.29 26.51
N LYS A 20 -2.82 6.68 25.56
CA LYS A 20 -1.72 7.30 24.81
C LYS A 20 -2.18 8.22 23.67
N GLY A 21 -3.47 8.28 23.36
CA GLY A 21 -4.02 9.08 22.25
C GLY A 21 -3.62 8.59 20.86
N VAL A 22 -3.15 7.35 20.72
CA VAL A 22 -2.70 6.76 19.45
C VAL A 22 -3.68 5.72 18.91
N LEU A 23 -4.77 5.47 19.63
CA LEU A 23 -5.84 4.59 19.17
C LEU A 23 -6.47 5.14 17.90
N LYS A 24 -6.43 4.34 16.83
CA LYS A 24 -7.10 4.63 15.56
C LYS A 24 -8.39 3.81 15.52
N GLY A 25 -9.55 4.46 15.52
CA GLY A 25 -10.83 3.75 15.62
C GLY A 25 -11.92 4.24 14.65
N ASN A 26 -12.08 5.56 14.50
CA ASN A 26 -13.13 6.11 13.64
C ASN A 26 -12.59 6.43 12.25
N GLU A 27 -13.06 5.69 11.25
CA GLU A 27 -12.72 5.93 9.85
C GLU A 27 -13.64 7.01 9.25
N THR A 28 -13.06 7.90 8.45
CA THR A 28 -13.83 8.83 7.63
C THR A 28 -14.36 8.09 6.40
N VAL A 29 -15.67 7.89 6.34
CA VAL A 29 -16.31 7.16 5.23
C VAL A 29 -16.66 8.12 4.09
N ILE A 30 -15.99 7.95 2.95
CA ILE A 30 -16.30 8.66 1.71
C ILE A 30 -17.51 7.98 1.06
N THR A 31 -18.59 8.74 0.81
CA THR A 31 -19.84 8.23 0.23
C THR A 31 -20.02 8.60 -1.24
N GLY A 32 -19.14 9.44 -1.78
CA GLY A 32 -19.18 9.82 -3.18
C GLY A 32 -18.04 10.75 -3.55
N ILE A 33 -17.80 10.85 -4.85
CA ILE A 33 -16.80 11.73 -5.45
C ILE A 33 -17.49 12.46 -6.61
N LYS A 34 -17.43 13.78 -6.59
CA LYS A 34 -17.78 14.63 -7.73
C LYS A 34 -16.49 14.98 -8.46
N GLN A 35 -16.48 14.69 -9.76
CA GLN A 35 -15.35 14.97 -10.64
C GLN A 35 -15.00 16.47 -10.64
N ALA A 36 -13.76 16.78 -11.02
CA ALA A 36 -13.35 18.16 -11.25
C ALA A 36 -14.26 18.81 -12.31
N GLN A 37 -14.70 20.05 -12.05
CA GLN A 37 -15.57 20.83 -12.93
C GLN A 37 -15.17 22.30 -12.84
N ASP A 38 -15.17 23.00 -13.97
CA ASP A 38 -14.75 24.40 -14.09
C ASP A 38 -13.35 24.60 -13.48
N ASP A 39 -13.18 25.62 -12.64
CA ASP A 39 -11.94 25.95 -11.94
C ASP A 39 -11.75 25.16 -10.62
N LYS A 40 -12.53 24.10 -10.38
CA LYS A 40 -12.51 23.32 -9.14
C LYS A 40 -12.02 21.90 -9.37
N GLY A 41 -11.03 21.48 -8.58
CA GLY A 41 -10.65 20.07 -8.47
C GLY A 41 -11.78 19.17 -7.92
N PRO A 42 -11.55 17.86 -7.78
CA PRO A 42 -12.56 16.92 -7.29
C PRO A 42 -13.13 17.31 -5.92
N ARG A 43 -14.38 16.92 -5.66
CA ARG A 43 -15.06 17.10 -4.36
C ARG A 43 -15.49 15.75 -3.80
N TYR A 44 -15.39 15.61 -2.48
CA TYR A 44 -15.69 14.38 -1.77
C TYR A 44 -16.87 14.57 -0.83
N PHE A 45 -17.72 13.56 -0.72
CA PHE A 45 -18.84 13.53 0.22
C PHE A 45 -18.51 12.59 1.37
N ILE A 46 -18.82 13.01 2.59
CA ILE A 46 -18.51 12.26 3.82
C ILE A 46 -19.83 11.86 4.49
N LYS A 47 -19.91 10.60 4.94
CA LYS A 47 -21.07 10.08 5.70
C LYS A 47 -21.34 10.96 6.92
N GLY A 48 -22.61 11.34 7.12
CA GLY A 48 -23.04 12.16 8.26
C GLY A 48 -23.00 13.68 8.05
N TYR A 49 -22.53 14.16 6.89
CA TYR A 49 -22.40 15.60 6.59
C TYR A 49 -23.42 16.13 5.56
N GLY A 50 -24.55 15.45 5.38
CA GLY A 50 -25.71 16.00 4.65
C GLY A 50 -25.42 16.48 3.22
N GLY A 51 -24.58 15.78 2.46
CA GLY A 51 -24.26 16.14 1.07
C GLY A 51 -23.28 17.31 0.92
N LYS A 52 -22.65 17.77 2.00
CA LYS A 52 -21.59 18.80 1.93
C LYS A 52 -20.39 18.33 1.10
N GLU A 53 -19.89 19.21 0.22
CA GLU A 53 -18.69 19.00 -0.59
C GLU A 53 -17.41 19.31 0.21
N PHE A 54 -16.43 18.41 0.17
CA PHE A 54 -15.11 18.58 0.81
C PHE A 54 -13.95 18.51 -0.18
N LEU A 55 -12.86 19.20 0.15
CA LEU A 55 -11.55 19.01 -0.46
C LEU A 55 -10.76 17.95 0.31
N ARG A 56 -10.12 17.03 -0.41
CA ARG A 56 -9.27 15.99 0.18
C ARG A 56 -7.81 16.43 0.12
N MET A 57 -7.27 16.91 1.25
CA MET A 57 -5.89 17.41 1.39
C MET A 57 -4.91 16.41 2.03
N ASN A 58 -5.31 15.14 2.15
CA ASN A 58 -4.54 14.08 2.79
C ASN A 58 -4.35 12.86 1.87
N ALA A 59 -4.38 13.07 0.55
CA ALA A 59 -4.22 12.01 -0.44
C ALA A 59 -2.79 11.92 -0.95
N ASN A 60 -2.33 10.70 -1.24
CA ASN A 60 -1.09 10.46 -2.00
C ASN A 60 -1.33 10.34 -3.51
N ASN A 61 -2.52 10.73 -3.99
CA ASN A 61 -2.87 10.76 -5.41
C ASN A 61 -2.46 12.11 -6.03
N TYR A 62 -1.16 12.39 -6.02
CA TYR A 62 -0.62 13.74 -6.26
C TYR A 62 -1.01 14.35 -7.61
N LEU A 63 -1.10 13.52 -8.65
CA LEU A 63 -1.45 13.96 -10.02
C LEU A 63 -2.93 13.70 -10.36
N GLY A 64 -3.74 13.25 -9.41
CA GLY A 64 -5.16 12.96 -9.67
C GLY A 64 -5.41 11.74 -10.57
N MET A 65 -4.41 10.87 -10.77
CA MET A 65 -4.47 9.75 -11.72
C MET A 65 -5.64 8.81 -11.49
N SER A 66 -6.05 8.60 -10.23
CA SER A 66 -7.16 7.67 -9.90
C SER A 66 -8.53 8.09 -10.45
N LEU A 67 -8.69 9.33 -10.92
CA LEU A 67 -9.96 9.83 -11.49
C LEU A 67 -9.87 10.07 -13.00
N ARG A 68 -8.71 9.80 -13.61
CA ARG A 68 -8.50 9.90 -15.06
C ARG A 68 -9.36 8.85 -15.76
N LYS A 69 -10.13 9.30 -16.75
CA LYS A 69 -11.00 8.45 -17.56
C LYS A 69 -10.23 7.28 -18.18
N GLU A 70 -9.03 7.54 -18.70
CA GLU A 70 -8.22 6.52 -19.38
C GLU A 70 -7.72 5.43 -18.43
N VAL A 71 -7.50 5.75 -17.15
CA VAL A 71 -7.10 4.77 -16.12
C VAL A 71 -8.28 3.89 -15.75
N ILE A 72 -9.45 4.48 -15.53
CA ILE A 72 -10.69 3.77 -15.20
C ILE A 72 -11.08 2.82 -16.36
N GLU A 73 -11.07 3.31 -17.60
CA GLU A 73 -11.38 2.50 -18.77
C GLU A 73 -10.40 1.34 -18.98
N ALA A 74 -9.10 1.55 -18.71
CA ALA A 74 -8.11 0.48 -18.77
C ALA A 74 -8.36 -0.61 -17.71
N GLU A 75 -8.73 -0.21 -16.49
CA GLU A 75 -9.09 -1.13 -15.41
C GLU A 75 -10.36 -1.92 -15.76
N GLU A 76 -11.42 -1.26 -16.22
CA GLU A 76 -12.67 -1.90 -16.65
C GLU A 76 -12.44 -2.90 -17.78
N LYS A 77 -11.61 -2.54 -18.77
CA LYS A 77 -11.28 -3.43 -19.89
C LYS A 77 -10.53 -4.67 -19.39
N ALA A 78 -9.50 -4.48 -18.57
CA ALA A 78 -8.71 -5.59 -18.03
C ALA A 78 -9.57 -6.53 -17.18
N ALA A 79 -10.46 -6.00 -16.34
CA ALA A 79 -11.38 -6.81 -15.54
C ALA A 79 -12.35 -7.64 -16.39
N LYS A 80 -12.84 -7.09 -17.51
CA LYS A 80 -13.68 -7.83 -18.47
C LYS A 80 -12.93 -8.95 -19.19
N GLU A 81 -11.66 -8.73 -19.51
CA GLU A 81 -10.83 -9.67 -20.28
C GLU A 81 -10.23 -10.79 -19.41
N PHE A 82 -9.78 -10.46 -18.20
CA PHE A 82 -9.01 -11.36 -17.34
C PHE A 82 -9.73 -11.73 -16.03
N GLY A 83 -10.88 -11.13 -15.73
CA GLY A 83 -11.54 -11.25 -14.44
C GLY A 83 -10.86 -10.39 -13.35
N ALA A 84 -11.30 -10.56 -12.10
CA ALA A 84 -10.85 -9.74 -10.98
C ALA A 84 -9.42 -10.04 -10.49
N GLY A 85 -8.88 -11.22 -10.79
CA GLY A 85 -7.55 -11.59 -10.35
C GLY A 85 -7.16 -13.01 -10.76
N PRO A 86 -5.87 -13.35 -10.67
CA PRO A 86 -5.35 -14.55 -11.31
C PRO A 86 -5.65 -15.87 -10.58
N GLY A 87 -6.14 -15.82 -9.34
CA GLY A 87 -6.47 -17.02 -8.55
C GLY A 87 -5.30 -17.93 -8.17
N ALA A 88 -4.07 -17.57 -8.56
CA ALA A 88 -2.86 -18.35 -8.34
C ALA A 88 -1.63 -17.44 -8.17
N VAL A 89 -0.55 -18.02 -7.64
CA VAL A 89 0.77 -17.36 -7.57
C VAL A 89 1.49 -17.40 -8.92
N ARG A 90 2.44 -16.48 -9.11
CA ARG A 90 3.13 -16.24 -10.41
C ARG A 90 3.66 -17.51 -11.09
N PHE A 91 4.29 -18.41 -10.35
CA PHE A 91 4.98 -19.59 -10.91
C PHE A 91 4.07 -20.80 -11.20
N ILE A 92 2.83 -20.80 -10.73
CA ILE A 92 1.87 -21.89 -10.99
C ILE A 92 1.05 -21.54 -12.23
N SER A 93 0.12 -20.59 -12.09
CA SER A 93 -0.74 -20.10 -13.17
C SER A 93 -1.16 -18.64 -12.93
N GLY A 94 -0.36 -17.88 -12.17
CA GLY A 94 -0.74 -16.55 -11.69
C GLY A 94 -0.26 -15.38 -12.54
N THR A 95 0.45 -15.63 -13.63
CA THR A 95 1.08 -14.59 -14.46
C THR A 95 0.24 -14.32 -15.70
N TYR A 96 -0.42 -13.16 -15.73
CA TYR A 96 -1.16 -12.67 -16.91
C TYR A 96 -0.36 -11.66 -17.73
N THR A 97 -0.70 -11.50 -19.01
CA THR A 97 -0.08 -10.54 -19.94
C THR A 97 0.11 -9.13 -19.37
N PRO A 98 -0.85 -8.53 -18.63
CA PRO A 98 -0.65 -7.21 -18.03
C PRO A 98 0.51 -7.14 -17.02
N HIS A 99 0.82 -8.23 -16.30
CA HIS A 99 1.95 -8.26 -15.36
C HIS A 99 3.28 -8.10 -16.10
N ILE A 100 3.49 -8.93 -17.13
CA ILE A 100 4.72 -8.89 -17.94
C ILE A 100 4.87 -7.55 -18.67
N ALA A 101 3.77 -7.03 -19.23
CA ALA A 101 3.77 -5.74 -19.91
C ALA A 101 4.12 -4.58 -18.95
N LEU A 102 3.60 -4.59 -17.73
CA LEU A 102 3.92 -3.60 -16.71
C LEU A 102 5.38 -3.72 -16.25
N GLU A 103 5.87 -4.93 -15.98
CA GLU A 103 7.27 -5.19 -15.61
C GLU A 103 8.24 -4.67 -16.68
N LYS A 104 7.97 -4.95 -17.96
CA LYS A 104 8.78 -4.42 -19.07
C LYS A 104 8.76 -2.89 -19.12
N LYS A 105 7.58 -2.26 -19.04
CA LYS A 105 7.46 -0.79 -19.07
C LYS A 105 8.17 -0.13 -17.88
N LEU A 106 8.11 -0.74 -16.70
CA LEU A 106 8.82 -0.22 -15.52
C LEU A 106 10.33 -0.34 -15.67
N ALA A 107 10.82 -1.45 -16.23
CA ALA A 107 12.24 -1.63 -16.52
C ALA A 107 12.74 -0.57 -17.51
N GLU A 108 12.00 -0.34 -18.60
CA GLU A 108 12.29 0.71 -19.59
C GLU A 108 12.24 2.11 -18.96
N PHE A 109 11.22 2.40 -18.15
CA PHE A 109 11.05 3.71 -17.52
C PHE A 109 12.18 4.06 -16.55
N HIS A 110 12.73 3.07 -15.85
CA HIS A 110 13.82 3.27 -14.89
C HIS A 110 15.22 3.03 -15.48
N ASP A 111 15.32 2.74 -16.77
CA ASP A 111 16.56 2.35 -17.44
C ASP A 111 17.26 1.20 -16.69
N LYS A 112 16.54 0.07 -16.55
CA LYS A 112 16.99 -1.14 -15.86
C LYS A 112 16.78 -2.37 -16.75
N GLU A 113 17.59 -3.41 -16.55
CA GLU A 113 17.53 -4.65 -17.33
C GLU A 113 16.19 -5.40 -17.16
N ALA A 114 15.61 -5.33 -15.96
CA ALA A 114 14.35 -5.99 -15.63
C ALA A 114 13.65 -5.27 -14.47
N ALA A 115 12.35 -5.53 -14.30
CA ALA A 115 11.58 -5.16 -13.12
C ALA A 115 10.68 -6.32 -12.69
N MET A 116 10.28 -6.29 -11.42
CA MET A 116 9.37 -7.26 -10.83
C MET A 116 8.32 -6.53 -9.99
N ILE A 117 7.04 -6.83 -10.23
CA ILE A 117 5.94 -6.23 -9.47
C ILE A 117 5.57 -7.08 -8.25
N PHE A 118 5.17 -6.38 -7.18
CA PHE A 118 4.67 -6.94 -5.93
C PHE A 118 3.30 -6.31 -5.61
N SER A 119 2.59 -6.88 -4.64
CA SER A 119 1.30 -6.37 -4.18
C SER A 119 1.37 -4.97 -3.55
N SER A 120 2.52 -4.59 -2.96
CA SER A 120 2.75 -3.26 -2.42
C SER A 120 4.25 -2.97 -2.29
N ALA A 121 4.62 -1.69 -2.25
CA ALA A 121 6.00 -1.28 -1.95
C ALA A 121 6.47 -1.75 -0.56
N TYR A 122 5.56 -1.87 0.42
CA TYR A 122 5.88 -2.43 1.73
C TYR A 122 6.32 -3.89 1.60
N SER A 123 5.55 -4.70 0.86
CA SER A 123 5.85 -6.11 0.62
C SER A 123 7.14 -6.30 -0.19
N THR A 124 7.40 -5.45 -1.18
CA THR A 124 8.67 -5.44 -1.93
C THR A 124 9.84 -5.26 -0.99
N VAL A 125 9.84 -4.19 -0.19
CA VAL A 125 10.97 -3.86 0.67
C VAL A 125 11.23 -4.95 1.70
N VAL A 126 10.18 -5.43 2.38
CA VAL A 126 10.34 -6.49 3.39
C VAL A 126 10.82 -7.80 2.76
N GLY A 127 10.24 -8.20 1.63
CA GLY A 127 10.60 -9.46 0.96
C GLY A 127 12.03 -9.45 0.39
N ILE A 128 12.45 -8.33 -0.20
CA ILE A 128 13.78 -8.19 -0.78
C ILE A 128 14.85 -8.07 0.31
N LEU A 129 14.66 -7.20 1.31
CA LEU A 129 15.68 -7.02 2.35
C LEU A 129 15.90 -8.31 3.16
N ALA A 130 14.82 -9.00 3.54
CA ALA A 130 14.90 -10.26 4.28
C ALA A 130 15.69 -11.36 3.54
N THR A 131 15.72 -11.32 2.21
CA THR A 131 16.42 -12.32 1.39
C THR A 131 17.82 -11.89 0.98
N MET A 132 18.07 -10.60 0.77
CA MET A 132 19.37 -10.07 0.35
C MET A 132 20.33 -9.82 1.52
N VAL A 133 19.83 -9.48 2.70
CA VAL A 133 20.67 -9.14 3.85
C VAL A 133 21.05 -10.39 4.64
N THR A 134 22.32 -10.75 4.58
CA THR A 134 22.91 -11.92 5.25
C THR A 134 23.76 -11.53 6.46
N GLN A 135 24.26 -12.53 7.19
CA GLN A 135 25.17 -12.31 8.33
C GLN A 135 26.53 -11.71 7.95
N ASP A 136 26.81 -11.59 6.65
CA ASP A 136 28.02 -10.95 6.12
C ASP A 136 27.74 -9.54 5.58
N THR A 137 26.47 -9.10 5.61
CA THR A 137 26.05 -7.80 5.09
C THR A 137 26.08 -6.74 6.19
N THR A 138 26.78 -5.62 5.95
CA THR A 138 26.65 -4.39 6.75
C THR A 138 25.55 -3.52 6.15
N VAL A 139 24.61 -3.07 6.99
CA VAL A 139 23.52 -2.19 6.56
C VAL A 139 23.72 -0.79 7.13
N ILE A 140 23.74 0.22 6.24
CA ILE A 140 23.69 1.64 6.57
C ILE A 140 22.25 2.10 6.36
N SER A 141 21.58 2.54 7.42
CA SER A 141 20.16 2.90 7.38
C SER A 141 19.95 4.31 7.88
N ASP A 142 19.45 5.17 7.01
CA ASP A 142 18.95 6.50 7.35
C ASP A 142 17.96 6.45 8.53
N GLU A 143 18.03 7.44 9.42
CA GLU A 143 17.25 7.52 10.66
C GLU A 143 15.74 7.73 10.41
N LEU A 144 15.38 8.35 9.29
CA LEU A 144 13.99 8.65 8.88
C LEU A 144 13.44 7.63 7.88
N ASN A 145 14.13 6.51 7.70
CA ASN A 145 13.69 5.44 6.81
C ASN A 145 12.24 5.01 7.11
N HIS A 146 11.49 4.78 6.04
CA HIS A 146 10.12 4.30 6.17
C HIS A 146 10.05 2.97 6.94
N ASN A 147 8.97 2.77 7.69
CA ASN A 147 8.80 1.62 8.57
C ASN A 147 8.99 0.25 7.86
N CYS A 148 8.69 0.15 6.56
CA CYS A 148 8.94 -1.09 5.79
C CYS A 148 10.43 -1.45 5.70
N ILE A 149 11.33 -0.47 5.56
CA ILE A 149 12.78 -0.67 5.50
C ILE A 149 13.28 -1.12 6.87
N ILE A 150 12.86 -0.41 7.92
CA ILE A 150 13.20 -0.75 9.31
C ILE A 150 12.79 -2.18 9.63
N ASN A 151 11.57 -2.58 9.29
CA ASN A 151 11.07 -3.93 9.55
C ASN A 151 11.73 -4.97 8.64
N GLY A 152 12.01 -4.65 7.38
CA GLY A 152 12.77 -5.53 6.49
C GLY A 152 14.14 -5.85 7.08
N ILE A 153 14.89 -4.85 7.54
CA ILE A 153 16.20 -5.04 8.19
C ILE A 153 16.06 -5.86 9.48
N LYS A 154 15.06 -5.58 10.32
CA LYS A 154 14.84 -6.32 11.58
C LYS A 154 14.50 -7.80 11.37
N LEU A 155 13.77 -8.11 10.31
CA LEU A 155 13.44 -9.50 9.93
C LEU A 155 14.63 -10.21 9.28
N SER A 156 15.60 -9.45 8.77
CA SER A 156 16.85 -9.96 8.22
C SER A 156 17.84 -10.33 9.33
N ARG A 157 18.99 -10.90 8.96
CA ARG A 157 20.06 -11.26 9.90
C ARG A 157 21.40 -10.60 9.50
N PRO A 158 21.53 -9.26 9.54
CA PRO A 158 22.76 -8.57 9.16
C PRO A 158 23.94 -8.89 10.10
N LYS A 159 25.16 -8.65 9.62
CA LYS A 159 26.38 -8.71 10.46
C LYS A 159 26.35 -7.65 11.57
N ASP A 160 26.03 -6.43 11.16
CA ASP A 160 26.01 -5.22 11.97
C ASP A 160 25.07 -4.19 11.33
N LYS A 161 24.48 -3.32 12.15
CA LYS A 161 23.55 -2.26 11.73
C LYS A 161 24.06 -0.90 12.21
N LYS A 162 24.32 0.01 11.27
CA LYS A 162 24.69 1.39 11.56
C LYS A 162 23.55 2.34 11.18
N VAL A 163 23.28 3.29 12.06
CA VAL A 163 22.33 4.40 11.87
C VAL A 163 23.12 5.63 11.47
#